data_AF-A0A0C2RVN6-F1
#
_entry.id   AF-A0A0C2RVN6-F1
#
_cell.length_a   1.000
_cell.length_b   1.000
_cell.length_c   1.000
_cell.angle_alpha   90.00
_cell.angle_beta   90.00
_cell.angle_gamma   90.00
#
_symmetry.space_group_name_H-M   'P 1'
#
loop_
_entity.id
_entity.type
_entity.pdbx_description
1 polymer ?
#
loop_
_entity_poly.entity_id
_entity_poly.type
_entity_poly.pdbx_seq_one_letter_code
_entity_poly.pdbx_strand_id
1 'polypeptide(L)'
;MENTFIDIVLIVIVIYLLFKVTRLEEHIKYMKNKLVNISSEAEVPEAINNELRKLLKEGKDVKAVKEARVALGLSLLEAKQHIDALKSENK
;
A
#
# COMPACT_ATOMS: atom_id res chain seq x y z
N MET A 1 -21.32 46.50 -5.53
CA MET A 1 -20.66 45.83 -6.68
C MET A 1 -19.22 45.42 -6.36
N GLU A 2 -18.49 46.11 -5.47
CA GLU A 2 -17.13 45.71 -5.09
C GLU A 2 -17.07 44.41 -4.26
N ASN A 3 -17.93 44.25 -3.25
CA ASN A 3 -17.90 43.07 -2.37
C ASN A 3 -18.27 41.76 -3.10
N THR A 4 -19.17 41.83 -4.07
CA THR A 4 -19.56 40.67 -4.89
C THR A 4 -18.42 40.13 -5.75
N PHE A 5 -17.47 41.00 -6.14
CA PHE A 5 -16.30 40.56 -6.90
C PHE A 5 -15.29 39.83 -6.00
N ILE A 6 -15.08 40.35 -4.79
CA ILE A 6 -14.21 39.74 -3.78
C ILE A 6 -14.73 38.34 -3.40
N ASP A 7 -16.03 38.18 -3.22
CA ASP A 7 -16.65 36.88 -2.91
C ASP A 7 -16.43 35.84 -4.02
N ILE A 8 -16.53 36.24 -5.28
CA ILE A 8 -16.27 35.35 -6.44
C ILE A 8 -14.80 34.92 -6.46
N VAL A 9 -13.86 35.84 -6.23
CA VAL A 9 -12.42 35.53 -6.18
C VAL A 9 -12.12 34.54 -5.05
N LEU A 10 -12.74 34.71 -3.89
CA LEU A 10 -12.56 33.84 -2.74
C LEU A 10 -13.09 32.42 -3.02
N ILE A 11 -14.26 32.31 -3.66
CA ILE A 11 -14.84 31.03 -4.08
C ILE A 11 -13.93 30.32 -5.10
N VAL A 12 -13.35 31.05 -6.06
CA VAL A 12 -12.43 30.46 -7.05
C VAL A 12 -11.16 29.91 -6.39
N ILE A 13 -10.61 30.62 -5.40
CA ILE A 13 -9.45 30.16 -4.63
C ILE A 13 -9.78 28.87 -3.85
N VAL A 14 -10.94 28.82 -3.20
CA VAL A 14 -11.39 27.63 -2.46
C VAL A 14 -11.56 26.44 -3.41
N ILE A 15 -12.18 26.63 -4.57
CA ILE A 15 -12.33 25.59 -5.60
C ILE A 15 -10.96 25.09 -6.10
N TYR A 16 -10.01 26.00 -6.33
CA TYR A 16 -8.66 25.63 -6.74
C TYR A 16 -7.95 24.76 -5.70
N LEU A 17 -8.07 25.10 -4.41
CA LEU A 17 -7.49 24.32 -3.32
C LEU A 17 -8.11 22.92 -3.23
N LEU A 18 -9.44 22.81 -3.36
CA LEU A 18 -10.14 21.52 -3.38
C LEU A 18 -9.66 20.64 -4.54
N PHE A 19 -9.49 21.21 -5.75
CA PHE A 19 -8.99 20.49 -6.91
C PHE A 19 -7.52 20.05 -6.76
N LYS A 20 -6.71 20.84 -6.05
CA LYS A 20 -5.30 20.50 -5.78
C LYS A 20 -5.20 19.34 -4.78
N VAL A 21 -6.09 19.29 -3.78
CA VAL A 21 -6.17 18.20 -2.80
C VAL A 21 -6.57 16.88 -3.48
N THR A 22 -7.56 16.89 -4.36
CA THR A 22 -7.97 15.67 -5.09
C THR A 22 -6.88 15.17 -6.04
N ARG A 23 -6.12 16.07 -6.70
CA ARG A 23 -4.96 15.66 -7.51
C ARG A 23 -3.80 15.10 -6.68
N LEU A 24 -3.65 15.51 -5.44
CA LEU A 24 -2.54 15.05 -4.59
C LEU A 24 -2.70 13.58 -4.18
N GLU A 25 -3.95 13.12 -4.02
CA GLU A 25 -4.26 11.72 -3.71
C GLU A 25 -3.87 10.77 -4.85
N GLU A 26 -4.00 11.21 -6.11
CA GLU A 26 -3.61 10.41 -7.27
C GLU A 26 -2.11 10.11 -7.28
N HIS A 27 -1.26 11.10 -6.97
CA HIS A 27 0.19 10.92 -6.91
C HIS A 27 0.62 9.94 -5.82
N ILE A 28 -0.06 9.92 -4.67
CA ILE A 28 0.21 8.96 -3.60
C ILE A 28 -0.17 7.53 -4.03
N LYS A 29 -1.29 7.37 -4.75
CA LYS A 29 -1.75 6.08 -5.27
C LYS A 29 -0.78 5.50 -6.31
N TYR A 30 -0.20 6.35 -7.16
CA TYR A 30 0.82 5.93 -8.14
C TYR A 30 2.16 5.54 -7.48
N MET A 31 2.60 6.26 -6.44
CA MET A 31 3.82 5.88 -5.71
C MET A 31 3.67 4.57 -4.93
N LYS A 32 2.50 4.35 -4.29
CA LYS A 32 2.21 3.11 -3.59
C LYS A 32 2.25 1.89 -4.52
N ASN A 33 1.72 2.02 -5.74
CA ASN A 33 1.75 0.93 -6.72
C ASN A 33 3.16 0.64 -7.25
N LYS A 34 4.04 1.64 -7.34
CA LYS A 34 5.46 1.39 -7.68
C LYS A 34 6.23 0.72 -6.55
N LEU A 35 5.94 1.05 -5.28
CA LEU A 35 6.55 0.37 -4.13
C LEU A 35 6.18 -1.13 -4.08
N VAL A 36 4.92 -1.46 -4.39
CA VAL A 36 4.44 -2.86 -4.47
C VAL A 36 5.14 -3.64 -5.60
N ASN A 37 5.45 -3.00 -6.72
CA ASN A 37 6.12 -3.66 -7.85
C ASN A 37 7.65 -3.73 -7.72
N ILE A 38 8.26 -2.96 -6.82
CA ILE A 38 9.72 -2.99 -6.56
C ILE A 38 10.08 -4.05 -5.51
N SER A 39 9.15 -4.43 -4.62
CA SER A 39 9.37 -5.53 -3.67
C SER A 39 9.45 -6.93 -4.32
N SER A 40 9.18 -7.06 -5.62
CA SER A 40 9.39 -8.33 -6.35
C SER A 40 10.86 -8.63 -6.66
N GLU A 41 11.76 -7.66 -6.49
CA GLU A 41 13.20 -7.83 -6.75
C GLU A 41 14.06 -7.58 -5.49
N ALA A 42 13.42 -7.32 -4.34
CA ALA A 42 14.09 -7.45 -3.07
C ALA A 42 14.21 -8.95 -2.79
N GLU A 43 15.43 -9.46 -2.85
CA GLU A 43 15.86 -10.79 -2.45
C GLU A 43 15.38 -11.09 -1.01
N VAL A 44 14.10 -11.40 -0.84
CA VAL A 44 13.64 -12.13 0.33
C VAL A 44 14.34 -13.49 0.23
N PRO A 45 15.18 -13.87 1.22
CA PRO A 45 15.87 -15.15 1.18
C PRO A 45 14.85 -16.24 0.84
N GLU A 46 15.05 -16.96 -0.27
CA GLU A 46 14.11 -18.00 -0.72
C GLU A 46 13.78 -19.00 0.39
N ALA A 47 14.70 -19.18 1.34
CA ALA A 47 14.51 -19.94 2.58
C ALA A 47 13.27 -19.49 3.39
N ILE A 48 13.10 -18.18 3.61
CA ILE A 48 11.96 -17.63 4.37
C ILE A 48 10.67 -17.82 3.57
N ASN A 49 10.68 -17.54 2.26
CA ASN A 49 9.51 -17.75 1.41
C ASN A 49 9.07 -19.23 1.35
N ASN A 50 10.01 -20.17 1.37
CA ASN A 50 9.71 -21.60 1.42
C ASN A 50 9.05 -22.01 2.74
N GLU A 51 9.50 -21.49 3.89
CA GLU A 51 8.84 -21.70 5.18
C GLU A 51 7.43 -21.10 5.22
N LEU A 52 7.27 -19.88 4.72
CA LEU A 52 5.96 -19.22 4.64
C LEU A 52 4.98 -20.00 3.76
N ARG A 53 5.44 -20.49 2.60
CA ARG A 53 4.65 -21.36 1.70
C ARG A 53 4.27 -22.68 2.37
N LYS A 54 5.16 -23.26 3.18
CA LYS A 54 4.83 -24.48 3.96
C LYS A 54 3.75 -24.19 5.00
N LEU A 55 3.84 -23.09 5.73
CA LEU A 55 2.83 -22.67 6.70
C LEU A 55 1.47 -22.41 6.05
N LEU A 56 1.45 -21.82 4.84
CA LEU A 56 0.24 -21.60 4.05
C LEU A 56 -0.39 -22.93 3.60
N LYS A 57 0.41 -23.89 3.13
CA LYS A 57 -0.07 -25.24 2.78
C LYS A 57 -0.66 -26.00 3.98
N GLU A 58 -0.14 -25.74 5.17
CA GLU A 58 -0.66 -26.29 6.43
C GLU A 58 -1.90 -25.54 6.96
N GLY A 59 -2.39 -24.50 6.27
CA GLY A 59 -3.55 -23.69 6.68
C GLY A 59 -3.27 -22.75 7.87
N LYS A 60 -2.00 -22.49 8.18
CA LYS A 60 -1.56 -21.70 9.34
C LYS A 60 -1.33 -20.23 8.97
N ASP A 61 -2.32 -19.60 8.35
CA ASP A 61 -2.23 -18.23 7.82
C ASP A 61 -1.77 -17.21 8.87
N VAL A 62 -2.32 -17.27 10.09
CA VAL A 62 -1.93 -16.37 11.20
C VAL A 62 -0.46 -16.55 11.60
N LYS A 63 0.05 -17.78 11.56
CA LYS A 63 1.45 -18.07 11.90
C LYS A 63 2.38 -17.59 10.78
N ALA A 64 1.98 -17.75 9.53
CA ALA A 64 2.72 -17.22 8.38
C ALA A 64 2.84 -15.68 8.45
N VAL A 65 1.76 -14.97 8.80
CA VAL A 65 1.81 -13.51 8.98
C VAL A 65 2.74 -13.12 10.13
N LYS A 66 2.73 -13.87 11.23
CA LYS A 66 3.62 -13.61 12.37
C LYS A 66 5.09 -13.80 11.99
N GLU A 67 5.43 -14.86 11.26
CA GLU A 67 6.80 -15.08 10.83
C GLU A 67 7.26 -14.10 9.76
N ALA A 68 6.40 -13.75 8.79
CA ALA A 68 6.71 -12.70 7.83
C ALA A 68 7.02 -11.37 8.54
N ARG A 69 6.29 -11.05 9.61
CA ARG A 69 6.53 -9.85 10.42
C ARG A 69 7.89 -9.87 11.13
N VAL A 70 8.28 -11.01 11.70
CA VAL A 70 9.53 -11.16 12.47
C VAL A 70 10.74 -11.30 11.55
N ALA A 71 10.64 -12.15 10.53
CA ALA A 71 11.74 -12.47 9.64
C ALA A 71 12.04 -11.38 8.60
N LEU A 72 11.01 -10.65 8.14
CA LEU A 72 11.14 -9.60 7.12
C LEU A 72 11.06 -8.18 7.70
N GLY A 73 10.82 -8.05 9.02
CA GLY A 73 10.68 -6.75 9.69
C GLY A 73 9.46 -5.94 9.23
N LEU A 74 8.49 -6.57 8.57
CA LEU A 74 7.31 -5.93 8.00
C LEU A 74 6.34 -5.45 9.10
N SER A 75 5.55 -4.43 8.80
CA SER A 75 4.39 -4.08 9.62
C SER A 75 3.29 -5.15 9.53
N LEU A 76 2.33 -5.13 10.47
CA LEU A 76 1.24 -6.13 10.48
C LEU A 76 0.43 -6.13 9.17
N LEU A 77 0.22 -4.95 8.58
CA LEU A 77 -0.51 -4.79 7.33
C LEU A 77 0.31 -5.33 6.15
N GLU A 78 1.59 -4.99 6.07
CA GLU A 78 2.50 -5.44 5.01
C GLU A 78 2.71 -6.96 5.06
N ALA A 79 2.90 -7.52 6.25
CA ALA A 79 3.02 -8.96 6.44
C ALA A 79 1.77 -9.70 5.95
N LYS A 80 0.56 -9.18 6.24
CA LYS A 80 -0.69 -9.75 5.74
C LYS A 80 -0.77 -9.67 4.21
N GLN A 81 -0.46 -8.51 3.63
CA GLN A 81 -0.46 -8.33 2.18
C GLN A 81 0.51 -9.27 1.47
N HIS A 82 1.70 -9.48 2.06
CA HIS A 82 2.70 -10.40 1.53
C HIS A 82 2.21 -11.86 1.55
N ILE A 83 1.59 -12.31 2.66
CA ILE A 83 1.01 -13.65 2.75
C ILE A 83 -0.18 -13.82 1.78
N ASP A 84 -1.05 -12.82 1.65
CA ASP A 84 -2.17 -12.84 0.72
C ASP A 84 -1.68 -12.93 -0.74
N ALA A 85 -0.59 -12.22 -1.08
CA ALA A 85 0.06 -12.32 -2.39
C ALA A 85 0.64 -13.73 -2.63
N LEU A 86 1.40 -14.29 -1.67
CA LEU A 86 1.95 -15.65 -1.75
C LEU A 86 0.86 -16.73 -1.90
N LYS A 87 -0.30 -16.53 -1.26
CA LYS A 87 -1.47 -17.41 -1.37
C LYS A 87 -2.13 -17.31 -2.76
N SER A 88 -2.12 -16.14 -3.37
CA SER A 88 -2.64 -15.93 -4.72
C SER A 88 -1.74 -16.49 -5.83
N GLU A 89 -0.41 -16.51 -5.63
CA GLU A 89 0.54 -17.15 -6.56
C GLU A 89 0.52 -18.69 -6.52
N ASN A 90 0.11 -19.28 -5.38
CA ASN A 90 0.05 -20.74 -5.18
C ASN A 90 -1.30 -21.37 -5.57
N LYS A 91 -2.19 -20.63 -6.24
CA LYS A 91 -3.51 -21.09 -6.69
C LYS A 91 -3.51 -21.37 -8.18
#